data_AF-A0A285M9Z7-F1
#
_entry.id   AF-A0A285M9Z7-F1
#
_cell.length_a   1.000
_cell.length_b   1.000
_cell.length_c   1.000
_cell.angle_alpha   90.00
_cell.angle_beta   90.00
_cell.angle_gamma   90.00
#
_symmetry.space_group_name_H-M   'P 1'
#
loop_
_entity.id
_entity.type
_entity.pdbx_description
1 polymer ?
#
loop_
_entity_poly.entity_id
_entity_poly.type
_entity_poly.pdbx_seq_one_letter_code
_entity_poly.pdbx_strand_id
1 'polypeptide(L)' 'MNQFIKPKMVRVSQAIELLGIGKTSLYRKVQKGQFTIIRRDGAAYVPTEQIEAYLDPNTKQMVG' A
#
# COMPACT_ATOMS: atom_id res chain seq x y z
N MET A 1 -16.91 -16.27 16.70
CA MET A 1 -16.67 -14.91 16.16
C MET A 1 -15.82 -15.07 14.91
N ASN A 2 -16.36 -14.79 13.72
CA ASN A 2 -15.58 -14.89 12.48
C ASN A 2 -14.49 -13.81 12.49
N GLN A 3 -13.25 -14.24 12.68
CA GLN A 3 -12.08 -13.38 12.58
C GLN A 3 -11.91 -13.05 11.09
N PHE A 4 -12.27 -11.84 10.68
CA PHE A 4 -11.98 -11.34 9.34
C PHE A 4 -10.46 -11.30 9.17
N ILE A 5 -9.90 -12.28 8.46
CA ILE A 5 -8.46 -12.30 8.15
C ILE A 5 -8.21 -11.17 7.14
N LYS A 6 -7.61 -10.08 7.61
CA LYS A 6 -7.18 -9.00 6.74
C LYS A 6 -6.16 -9.55 5.73
N PRO A 7 -6.32 -9.32 4.43
CA PRO A 7 -5.35 -9.80 3.46
C PRO A 7 -3.99 -9.15 3.71
N LYS A 8 -2.91 -9.94 3.67
CA LYS A 8 -1.53 -9.45 3.86
C LYS A 8 -1.08 -8.48 2.77
N MET A 9 -1.71 -8.55 1.60
CA MET A 9 -1.43 -7.70 0.45
C MET A 9 -2.70 -7.48 -0.36
N VAL A 10 -2.81 -6.32 -1.00
CA VAL A 10 -3.93 -5.97 -1.89
C VAL A 10 -3.40 -5.70 -3.30
N ARG A 11 -4.23 -5.90 -4.33
CA ARG A 11 -3.82 -5.60 -5.71
C ARG A 11 -3.46 -4.12 -5.85
N VAL A 12 -2.57 -3.80 -6.79
CA VAL A 12 -2.21 -2.40 -7.11
C VAL A 12 -3.45 -1.55 -7.41
N SER A 13 -4.46 -2.09 -8.09
CA SER A 13 -5.73 -1.38 -8.32
C SER A 13 -6.42 -0.99 -7.02
N GLN A 14 -6.55 -1.94 -6.08
CA GLN A 14 -7.14 -1.69 -4.76
C GLN A 14 -6.29 -0.72 -3.93
N ALA A 15 -4.96 -0.84 -4.00
CA ALA A 15 -4.05 0.06 -3.28
C ALA A 15 -4.21 1.51 -3.74
N ILE A 16 -4.37 1.74 -5.05
CA ILE A 16 -4.62 3.06 -5.64
C ILE A 16 -5.91 3.66 -5.08
N GLU A 17 -6.98 2.86 -5.01
CA GLU A 17 -8.27 3.28 -4.44
C GLU A 17 -8.16 3.61 -2.95
N LEU A 18 -7.52 2.73 -2.16
CA LEU A 18 -7.35 2.92 -0.72
C LEU A 18 -6.48 4.14 -0.37
N LEU A 19 -5.45 4.41 -1.17
CA LEU A 19 -4.53 5.52 -0.97
C LEU A 19 -5.07 6.84 -1.52
N GLY A 20 -6.11 6.82 -2.37
CA GLY A 20 -6.61 8.00 -3.06
C GLY A 20 -5.58 8.65 -4.00
N ILE A 21 -4.65 7.87 -4.57
CA ILE A 21 -3.59 8.37 -5.44
C ILE A 21 -3.65 7.74 -6.82
N GLY A 22 -3.19 8.46 -7.85
CA GLY A 22 -3.08 7.91 -9.19
C GLY A 22 -2.01 6.82 -9.33
N LYS A 23 -2.15 5.95 -10.34
CA LYS A 23 -1.20 4.88 -10.67
C LYS A 23 0.24 5.40 -10.79
N THR A 24 0.46 6.46 -11.56
CA THR A 24 1.80 7.08 -11.73
C THR A 24 2.38 7.54 -10.41
N SER A 25 1.57 8.10 -9.52
CA SER A 25 2.02 8.53 -8.19
C SER A 25 2.46 7.34 -7.34
N LEU A 26 1.70 6.24 -7.36
CA LEU A 26 2.10 5.00 -6.67
C LEU A 26 3.45 4.49 -7.22
N TYR A 27 3.63 4.39 -8.53
CA TYR A 27 4.90 3.93 -9.13
C TYR A 27 6.07 4.87 -8.83
N ARG A 28 5.85 6.19 -8.77
CA ARG A 28 6.88 7.14 -8.32
C ARG A 28 7.27 6.90 -6.86
N LYS A 29 6.31 6.59 -5.99
CA LYS A 29 6.58 6.25 -4.59
C LYS A 29 7.34 4.93 -4.45
N VAL A 30 7.07 3.96 -5.33
CA VAL A 30 7.85 2.72 -5.43
C VAL A 30 9.29 3.00 -5.86
N GLN A 31 9.50 3.84 -6.88
CA GLN A 31 10.85 4.27 -7.30
C GLN A 31 11.62 4.99 -6.19
N LYS A 32 10.91 5.69 -5.29
CA LYS A 32 11.47 6.35 -4.11
C LYS A 32 11.65 5.42 -2.89
N GLY A 33 11.37 4.12 -3.03
CA GLY A 33 11.46 3.15 -1.94
C GLY A 33 10.38 3.29 -0.85
N GLN A 34 9.33 4.10 -1.09
CA GLN A 34 8.25 4.31 -0.12
C GLN A 34 7.19 3.21 -0.15
N PHE A 35 7.12 2.43 -1.23
CA PHE A 35 6.22 1.31 -1.40
C PHE A 35 6.92 0.17 -2.13
N THR A 36 6.52 -1.06 -1.83
CA THR A 36 6.99 -2.27 -2.47
C THR A 36 5.86 -2.87 -3.29
N ILE A 37 6.17 -3.27 -4.53
CA ILE A 37 5.25 -4.07 -5.35
C ILE A 37 5.75 -5.51 -5.39
N ILE A 38 4.89 -6.43 -4.95
CA ILE A 38 5.12 -7.87 -5.03
C ILE A 38 4.33 -8.40 -6.23
N ARG A 39 4.99 -9.14 -7.12
CA ARG A 39 4.32 -9.82 -8.25
C ARG A 39 4.04 -11.26 -7.86
N ARG A 40 2.79 -11.69 -8.01
CA ARG A 40 2.34 -13.06 -7.74
C ARG A 40 1.24 -13.44 -8.73
N ASP A 41 1.32 -14.62 -9.34
CA ASP A 41 0.30 -15.13 -10.27
C ASP A 41 -0.06 -14.13 -11.39
N GLY A 42 0.95 -13.45 -11.94
CA GLY A 42 0.78 -12.44 -13.01
C GLY A 42 0.17 -11.10 -12.54
N ALA A 43 -0.19 -10.97 -11.27
CA ALA A 43 -0.76 -9.76 -10.69
C ALA A 43 0.24 -9.03 -9.78
N ALA A 44 0.09 -7.71 -9.70
CA ALA A 44 0.90 -6.85 -8.84
C ALA A 44 0.12 -6.49 -7.56
N TYR A 45 0.80 -6.62 -6.42
CA TYR A 45 0.25 -6.40 -5.09
C TYR A 45 1.10 -5.44 -4.28
N VAL A 46 0.46 -4.77 -3.33
CA VAL A 46 1.09 -3.88 -2.34
C VAL A 46 0.82 -4.47 -0.95
N PRO A 47 1.83 -4.61 -0.08
CA PRO A 47 1.65 -5.02 1.31
C PRO A 47 0.67 -4.10 2.03
N THR A 48 -0.29 -4.68 2.74
CA THR A 48 -1.33 -3.90 3.42
C THR A 48 -0.74 -3.04 4.54
N GLU A 49 0.31 -3.52 5.21
CA GLU A 49 1.05 -2.79 6.25
C GLU A 49 1.63 -1.46 5.74
N GLN A 50 2.10 -1.40 4.49
CA GLN A 50 2.64 -0.17 3.91
C GLN A 50 1.54 0.84 3.58
N ILE A 51 0.35 0.34 3.21
CA ILE A 51 -0.83 1.19 3.00
C ILE A 51 -1.28 1.78 4.34
N GLU A 52 -1.38 0.94 5.37
CA GLU A 52 -1.73 1.38 6.73
C GLU A 52 -0.73 2.39 7.28
N ALA A 53 0.56 2.11 7.19
CA ALA A 53 1.62 3.02 7.64
C ALA A 53 1.59 4.37 6.91
N TYR A 54 1.14 4.40 5.66
CA TYR A 54 0.99 5.63 4.89
C TYR A 54 -0.26 6.44 5.27
N LEU A 55 -1.34 5.74 5.63
CA LEU A 55 -2.61 6.33 6.04
C LEU A 55 -2.62 6.74 7.51
N ASP A 56 -1.74 6.16 8.34
CA ASP A 56 -1.59 6.53 9.74
C ASP A 56 -1.15 8.00 9.84
N PRO A 57 -1.93 8.88 10.48
CA PRO A 57 -1.54 10.27 10.68
C PRO A 57 -0.35 10.43 11.65
N ASN A 58 -0.04 9.42 12.47
CA ASN A 58 1.02 9.49 13.48
C ASN A 58 2.40 9.17 12.90
N THR A 59 2.50 8.38 11.82
CA THR A 59 3.78 8.12 11.12
C THR A 59 4.32 9.35 10.40
N LYS A 60 3.47 10.35 10.09
CA LYS A 60 3.91 11.64 9.53
C LYS A 60 4.57 12.57 10.54
N GLN A 61 4.43 12.32 11.84
CA GLN A 61 4.96 13.21 12.89
C GLN A 61 6.41 12.87 13.32
N MET A 62 7.03 11.80 12.81
CA MET A 62 8.43 11.47 13.13
C MET A 62 9.45 12.12 12.18
N VAL A 63 9.00 12.94 11.24
CA VAL A 63 9.85 13.75 10.34
C VAL A 63 9.40 15.21 10.41
N GLY A 64 9.38 15.76 11.62
CA GLY A 64 9.22 17.19 11.90
C GLY A 64 10.31 17.64 12.85
#